data_AF-A0A7J6U534-F1
#
_entry.id   AF-A0A7J6U534-F1
#
_cell.length_a   1.000
_cell.length_b   1.000
_cell.length_c   1.000
_cell.angle_alpha   90.00
_cell.angle_beta   90.00
_cell.angle_gamma   90.00
#
_symmetry.space_group_name_H-M   'P 1'
#
loop_
_entity.id
_entity.type
_entity.pdbx_description
1 polymer ?
#
loop_
_entity_poly.entity_id
_entity_poly.type
_entity_poly.pdbx_seq_one_letter_code
_entity_poly.pdbx_strand_id
1 'polypeptide(L)'
;MKFRGKLTAAGQSALSQVIGHLAKTRGGSSNDRRFTVVNLKISPIEFTLGCSAMDDGSPETWAHLAVECIFDIVECQSLREGNYIDLVASLENLLAASKGLSSSTSTEIRLRNKSGLAVLAFTYTIPQAYDPSVGGQAFVKAFHDVPVTLSQRNPIAVPQLQEADLQFNFEDLEGCRRSIDTLKRAMGNKLDKCKLRVSPSVVGEDGETVKVSVSASVSITASLPSPGRGCSF
;
A
#
# COMPACT_ATOMS: atom_id res chain seq x y z
N MET A 1 -3.54 -9.38 22.81
CA MET A 1 -3.67 -9.45 21.35
C MET A 1 -2.55 -10.30 20.79
N LYS A 2 -2.83 -11.08 19.74
CA LYS A 2 -1.88 -12.00 19.10
C LYS A 2 -2.15 -11.99 17.60
N PHE A 3 -1.09 -11.92 16.82
CA PHE A 3 -1.15 -12.14 15.38
C PHE A 3 0.00 -13.05 14.96
N ARG A 4 -0.31 -14.05 14.14
CA ARG A 4 0.64 -14.92 13.46
C ARG A 4 0.07 -15.32 12.11
N GLY A 5 0.81 -15.08 11.05
CA GLY A 5 0.44 -15.48 9.68
C GLY A 5 1.60 -16.14 8.96
N LYS A 6 1.37 -17.25 8.27
CA LYS A 6 2.33 -17.85 7.33
C LYS A 6 1.91 -17.48 5.91
N LEU A 7 2.75 -16.78 5.16
CA LEU A 7 2.41 -16.31 3.83
C LEU A 7 2.44 -17.44 2.79
N THR A 8 1.49 -17.41 1.85
CA THR A 8 1.56 -18.19 0.60
C THR A 8 2.67 -17.62 -0.31
N ALA A 9 3.07 -18.33 -1.36
CA ALA A 9 4.00 -17.79 -2.36
C ALA A 9 3.42 -16.54 -3.07
N ALA A 10 2.13 -16.58 -3.41
CA ALA A 10 1.42 -15.45 -3.98
C ALA A 10 1.33 -14.28 -3.00
N GLY A 11 1.08 -14.55 -1.72
CA GLY A 11 1.03 -13.56 -0.64
C GLY A 11 2.37 -12.86 -0.40
N GLN A 12 3.49 -13.59 -0.49
CA GLN A 12 4.84 -13.00 -0.45
C GLN A 12 5.05 -12.01 -1.61
N SER A 13 4.69 -12.41 -2.83
CA SER A 13 4.78 -11.54 -4.02
C SER A 13 3.87 -10.31 -3.88
N ALA A 14 2.60 -10.51 -3.56
CA ALA A 14 1.61 -9.44 -3.42
C ALA A 14 2.02 -8.43 -2.35
N LEU A 15 2.42 -8.90 -1.16
CA LEU A 15 2.84 -8.01 -0.07
C LEU A 15 4.10 -7.21 -0.43
N SER A 16 5.08 -7.85 -1.09
CA SER A 16 6.29 -7.16 -1.56
C SER A 16 5.95 -6.07 -2.59
N GLN A 17 5.08 -6.39 -3.55
CA GLN A 17 4.63 -5.44 -4.57
C GLN A 17 3.84 -4.28 -3.98
N VAL A 18 2.92 -4.54 -3.06
CA VAL A 18 2.11 -3.50 -2.39
C VAL A 18 3.00 -2.56 -1.59
N ILE A 19 3.90 -3.08 -0.75
CA ILE A 19 4.84 -2.25 0.03
C ILE A 19 5.74 -1.44 -0.92
N GLY A 20 6.24 -2.07 -1.98
CA GLY A 20 7.03 -1.40 -3.01
C GLY A 20 6.26 -0.30 -3.75
N HIS A 21 4.97 -0.50 -3.99
CA HIS A 21 4.11 0.50 -4.63
C HIS A 21 3.83 1.68 -3.70
N LEU A 22 3.52 1.42 -2.42
CA LEU A 22 3.35 2.46 -1.40
C LEU A 22 4.60 3.36 -1.28
N ALA A 23 5.79 2.78 -1.41
CA ALA A 23 7.05 3.51 -1.44
C ALA A 23 7.24 4.40 -2.68
N LYS A 24 6.80 3.92 -3.85
CA LYS A 24 6.89 4.67 -5.10
C LYS A 24 5.89 5.82 -5.14
N THR A 25 4.65 5.61 -4.72
CA THR A 25 3.61 6.65 -4.72
C THR A 25 3.90 7.75 -3.71
N ARG A 26 4.50 7.42 -2.55
CA ARG A 26 4.94 8.40 -1.54
C ARG A 26 6.21 9.16 -1.90
N GLY A 27 7.13 8.50 -2.61
CA GLY A 27 8.45 9.05 -2.94
C GLY A 27 8.47 10.21 -3.94
N GLY A 28 7.32 10.78 -4.31
CA GLY A 28 7.20 11.85 -5.30
C GLY A 28 7.06 13.28 -4.75
N SER A 29 6.75 13.48 -3.46
CA SER A 29 6.43 14.83 -2.93
C SER A 29 7.26 15.27 -1.71
N SER A 30 7.90 14.33 -1.00
CA SER A 30 8.72 14.63 0.18
C SER A 30 10.02 13.85 0.08
N ASN A 31 11.15 14.56 0.12
CA ASN A 31 12.49 13.98 0.06
C ASN A 31 12.85 13.09 1.26
N ASP A 32 11.93 12.88 2.23
CA ASP A 32 12.24 12.12 3.42
C ASP A 32 11.29 10.93 3.65
N ARG A 33 11.58 9.83 2.94
CA ARG A 33 10.91 8.53 3.10
C ARG A 33 11.01 7.96 4.52
N ARG A 34 11.95 8.44 5.34
CA ARG A 34 12.21 7.97 6.71
C ARG A 34 11.07 8.29 7.69
N PHE A 35 10.24 9.29 7.37
CA PHE A 35 9.11 9.71 8.20
C PHE A 35 7.75 9.26 7.67
N THR A 36 7.72 8.48 6.57
CA THR A 36 6.44 7.98 6.06
C THR A 36 5.95 6.83 6.94
N VAL A 37 4.75 7.01 7.47
CA VAL A 37 4.08 6.06 8.34
C VAL A 37 3.04 5.27 7.55
N VAL A 38 3.00 3.96 7.80
CA VAL A 38 2.02 3.02 7.24
C VAL A 38 1.09 2.56 8.35
N ASN A 39 -0.20 2.75 8.10
CA ASN A 39 -1.28 2.22 8.88
C ASN A 39 -1.55 0.77 8.43
N LEU A 40 -1.55 -0.14 9.38
CA LEU A 40 -1.78 -1.57 9.17
C LEU A 40 -2.98 -1.97 9.99
N LYS A 41 -4.02 -2.49 9.35
CA LYS A 41 -5.19 -3.04 10.03
C LYS A 41 -5.28 -4.52 9.73
N ILE A 42 -5.26 -5.34 10.77
CA ILE A 42 -5.19 -6.80 10.66
C ILE A 42 -6.40 -7.40 11.36
N SER A 43 -7.14 -8.26 10.67
CA SER A 43 -8.25 -9.05 11.20
C SER A 43 -8.15 -10.49 10.69
N PRO A 44 -9.01 -11.43 11.13
CA PRO A 44 -9.06 -12.76 10.57
C PRO A 44 -9.41 -12.83 9.07
N ILE A 45 -10.04 -11.79 8.52
CA ILE A 45 -10.56 -11.79 7.14
C ILE A 45 -9.83 -10.80 6.22
N GLU A 46 -9.30 -9.72 6.77
CA GLU A 46 -8.72 -8.62 6.01
C GLU A 46 -7.35 -8.21 6.57
N PHE A 47 -6.40 -7.99 5.66
CA PHE A 47 -5.11 -7.37 5.92
C PHE A 47 -5.00 -6.10 5.07
N THR A 48 -5.06 -4.95 5.74
CA THR A 48 -5.10 -3.64 5.09
C THR A 48 -3.81 -2.88 5.38
N LEU A 49 -3.22 -2.29 4.35
CA LEU A 49 -2.09 -1.37 4.46
C LEU A 49 -2.46 -0.03 3.83
N GLY A 50 -2.17 1.07 4.49
CA GLY A 50 -2.43 2.39 3.93
C GLY A 50 -1.49 3.48 4.42
N CYS A 51 -1.31 4.50 3.59
CA CYS A 51 -0.60 5.71 3.94
C CYS A 51 -1.61 6.87 3.87
N SER A 52 -2.01 7.41 5.04
CA SER A 52 -2.96 8.53 5.18
C SER A 52 -2.39 9.87 4.72
N ALA A 53 -3.21 10.74 4.13
CA ALA A 53 -2.78 12.04 3.63
C ALA A 53 -2.03 12.81 4.70
N MET A 54 -0.90 13.40 4.32
CA MET A 54 -0.22 14.38 5.17
C MET A 54 -0.76 15.77 4.86
N ASP A 55 -0.48 16.74 5.72
CA ASP A 55 -0.88 18.16 5.54
C ASP A 55 -0.30 18.79 4.25
N ASP A 56 0.60 18.10 3.56
CA ASP A 56 1.18 18.49 2.27
C ASP A 56 0.24 18.23 1.07
N GLY A 57 -0.95 17.69 1.29
CA GLY A 57 -1.92 17.39 0.23
C GLY A 57 -1.55 16.20 -0.66
N SER A 58 -0.63 15.35 -0.18
CA SER A 58 -0.28 14.06 -0.81
C SER A 58 -1.47 13.11 -0.87
N PRO A 59 -1.59 12.31 -1.94
CA PRO A 59 -2.69 11.37 -2.09
C PRO A 59 -2.63 10.25 -1.05
N GLU A 60 -3.79 9.88 -0.53
CA GLU A 60 -3.94 8.68 0.28
C GLU A 60 -3.83 7.44 -0.61
N THR A 61 -3.10 6.43 -0.15
CA THR A 61 -3.01 5.14 -0.83
C THR A 61 -3.35 4.04 0.16
N TRP A 62 -4.28 3.16 -0.22
CA TRP A 62 -4.74 2.03 0.59
C TRP A 62 -4.77 0.77 -0.27
N ALA A 63 -4.42 -0.35 0.35
CA ALA A 63 -4.45 -1.67 -0.24
C ALA A 63 -5.16 -2.62 0.73
N HIS A 64 -6.20 -3.28 0.21
CA HIS A 64 -7.01 -4.25 0.94
C HIS A 64 -6.68 -5.64 0.41
N LEU A 65 -6.20 -6.53 1.27
CA LEU A 65 -5.83 -7.88 0.91
C LEU A 65 -6.70 -8.87 1.70
N ALA A 66 -7.43 -9.73 0.98
CA ALA A 66 -8.18 -10.81 1.60
C ALA A 66 -7.22 -11.83 2.22
N VAL A 67 -7.36 -12.10 3.52
CA VAL A 67 -6.42 -12.90 4.32
C VAL A 67 -6.23 -14.31 3.76
N GLU A 68 -7.31 -14.91 3.26
CA GLU A 68 -7.30 -16.25 2.65
C GLU A 68 -6.44 -16.36 1.40
N CYS A 69 -6.24 -15.26 0.65
CA CYS A 69 -5.39 -15.26 -0.54
C CYS A 69 -3.91 -15.11 -0.22
N ILE A 70 -3.59 -14.51 0.93
CA ILE A 70 -2.22 -14.12 1.29
C ILE A 70 -1.59 -15.04 2.33
N PHE A 71 -2.36 -15.70 3.19
CA PHE A 71 -1.85 -16.56 4.27
C PHE A 71 -2.33 -18.01 4.13
N ASP A 72 -1.39 -18.97 4.23
CA ASP A 72 -1.70 -20.40 4.39
C ASP A 72 -2.34 -20.67 5.76
N ILE A 73 -1.85 -19.97 6.78
CA ILE A 73 -2.25 -20.14 8.17
C ILE A 73 -2.32 -18.75 8.78
N VAL A 74 -3.45 -18.44 9.43
CA VAL A 74 -3.62 -17.18 10.15
C VAL A 74 -4.20 -17.44 11.54
N GLU A 75 -3.58 -16.83 12.54
CA GLU A 75 -4.07 -16.74 13.91
C GLU A 75 -4.13 -15.26 14.26
N CYS A 76 -5.33 -14.69 14.36
CA CYS A 76 -5.53 -13.30 14.76
C CYS A 76 -6.54 -13.24 15.91
N GLN A 77 -6.09 -12.66 17.04
CA GLN A 77 -6.93 -12.47 18.22
C GLN A 77 -6.68 -11.09 18.82
N SER A 78 -7.73 -10.29 18.86
CA SER A 78 -7.77 -8.99 19.51
C SER A 78 -8.82 -9.00 20.63
N LEU A 79 -8.59 -8.20 21.66
CA LEU A 79 -9.57 -7.97 22.74
C LEU A 79 -10.55 -6.85 22.38
N ARG A 80 -10.42 -6.26 21.19
CA ARG A 80 -11.27 -5.18 20.69
C ARG A 80 -12.57 -5.71 20.11
N GLU A 81 -13.60 -4.90 20.22
CA GLU A 81 -14.82 -5.04 19.44
C GLU A 81 -14.46 -5.06 17.93
N GLY A 82 -14.97 -6.04 17.19
CA GLY A 82 -14.62 -6.28 15.79
C GLY A 82 -13.35 -7.11 15.54
N ASN A 83 -12.67 -7.62 16.58
CA ASN A 83 -11.53 -8.55 16.49
C ASN A 83 -10.42 -8.14 15.49
N TYR A 84 -10.03 -6.86 15.51
CA TYR A 84 -8.95 -6.34 14.67
C TYR A 84 -7.82 -5.70 15.48
N ILE A 85 -6.65 -5.57 14.85
CA ILE A 85 -5.44 -5.00 15.41
C ILE A 85 -4.99 -3.86 14.50
N ASP A 86 -4.91 -2.65 15.06
CA ASP A 86 -4.38 -1.47 14.38
C ASP A 86 -2.92 -1.25 14.78
N LEU A 87 -2.03 -1.31 13.79
CA LEU A 87 -0.61 -1.08 13.92
C LEU A 87 -0.17 0.09 13.06
N VAL A 88 0.87 0.76 13.52
CA VAL A 88 1.50 1.89 12.84
C VAL A 88 2.98 1.57 12.72
N ALA A 89 3.52 1.58 11.50
CA ALA A 89 4.90 1.20 11.20
C ALA A 89 5.59 2.22 10.29
N SER A 90 6.91 2.28 10.31
CA SER A 90 7.67 3.04 9.31
C SER A 90 7.66 2.30 7.96
N LEU A 91 7.41 3.05 6.88
CA LEU A 91 7.49 2.52 5.51
C LEU A 91 8.90 2.04 5.17
N GLU A 92 9.93 2.72 5.67
CA GLU A 92 11.33 2.31 5.46
C GLU A 92 11.60 0.92 6.05
N ASN A 93 11.14 0.67 7.28
CA ASN A 93 11.33 -0.62 7.94
C ASN A 93 10.50 -1.73 7.25
N LEU A 94 9.27 -1.43 6.83
CA LEU A 94 8.46 -2.35 6.05
C LEU A 94 9.10 -2.67 4.69
N LEU A 95 9.70 -1.68 4.01
CA LEU A 95 10.45 -1.88 2.78
C LEU A 95 11.66 -2.77 3.01
N ALA A 96 12.42 -2.53 4.08
CA ALA A 96 13.56 -3.36 4.44
C ALA A 96 13.14 -4.82 4.69
N ALA A 97 12.03 -5.04 5.39
CA ALA A 97 11.44 -6.36 5.57
C ALA A 97 11.02 -6.99 4.22
N SER A 98 10.34 -6.23 3.36
CA SER A 98 9.79 -6.73 2.09
C SER A 98 10.83 -7.30 1.12
N LYS A 99 12.10 -6.88 1.24
CA LYS A 99 13.22 -7.42 0.46
C LYS A 99 13.50 -8.90 0.74
N GLY A 100 13.19 -9.38 1.95
CA GLY A 100 13.34 -10.79 2.30
C GLY A 100 12.26 -11.70 1.71
N LEU A 101 11.13 -11.14 1.27
CA LEU A 101 9.99 -11.91 0.75
C LEU A 101 10.30 -12.58 -0.59
N SER A 102 11.06 -11.93 -1.47
CA SER A 102 11.36 -12.44 -2.81
C SER A 102 12.38 -13.57 -2.83
N SER A 103 13.23 -13.66 -1.81
CA SER A 103 14.28 -14.68 -1.70
C SER A 103 13.91 -15.84 -0.76
N SER A 104 12.73 -15.77 -0.14
CA SER A 104 12.28 -16.79 0.81
C SER A 104 11.39 -17.83 0.13
N THR A 105 11.54 -19.09 0.54
CA THR A 105 10.60 -20.17 0.19
C THR A 105 9.38 -20.18 1.12
N SER A 106 9.51 -19.62 2.33
CA SER A 106 8.43 -19.55 3.30
C SER A 106 8.67 -18.41 4.27
N THR A 107 7.73 -17.47 4.33
CA THR A 107 7.76 -16.35 5.27
C THR A 107 6.66 -16.46 6.32
N GLU A 108 7.01 -16.21 7.57
CA GLU A 108 6.07 -16.08 8.67
C GLU A 108 6.15 -14.69 9.30
N ILE A 109 4.99 -14.10 9.59
CA ILE A 109 4.85 -12.80 10.23
C ILE A 109 4.19 -12.99 11.59
N ARG A 110 4.78 -12.42 12.66
CA ARG A 110 4.22 -12.47 14.03
C ARG A 110 4.25 -11.11 14.70
N LEU A 111 3.17 -10.75 15.38
CA LEU A 111 3.19 -9.63 16.32
C LEU A 111 3.73 -10.13 17.67
N ARG A 112 4.83 -9.55 18.15
CA ARG A 112 5.46 -9.92 19.43
C ARG A 112 5.94 -8.69 20.21
N ASN A 113 6.16 -8.87 21.50
CA ASN A 113 6.87 -7.91 22.33
C ASN A 113 8.35 -8.33 22.42
N LYS A 114 9.27 -7.45 22.04
CA LYS A 114 10.71 -7.66 22.14
C LYS A 114 11.31 -6.51 22.94
N SER A 115 11.86 -6.84 24.11
CA SER A 115 12.51 -5.87 25.01
C SER A 115 11.63 -4.66 25.39
N GLY A 116 10.32 -4.87 25.54
CA GLY A 116 9.37 -3.80 25.88
C GLY A 116 8.79 -3.05 24.67
N LEU A 117 9.22 -3.37 23.45
CA LEU A 117 8.73 -2.76 22.22
C LEU A 117 7.85 -3.76 21.44
N ALA A 118 6.71 -3.28 20.92
CA ALA A 118 5.90 -4.06 20.01
C ALA A 118 6.58 -4.11 18.63
N VAL A 119 6.74 -5.31 18.06
CA VAL A 119 7.36 -5.51 16.76
C VAL A 119 6.53 -6.47 15.91
N LEU A 120 6.46 -6.18 14.61
CA LEU A 120 6.01 -7.11 13.59
C LEU A 120 7.25 -7.87 13.07
N ALA A 121 7.39 -9.11 13.51
CA ALA A 121 8.56 -9.94 13.27
C ALA A 121 8.35 -10.81 12.02
N PHE A 122 9.24 -10.64 11.05
CA PHE A 122 9.31 -11.46 9.85
C PHE A 122 10.39 -12.52 10.02
N THR A 123 10.03 -13.78 9.75
CA THR A 123 10.95 -14.91 9.72
C THR A 123 10.93 -15.50 8.32
N TYR A 124 12.05 -15.40 7.62
CA TYR A 124 12.24 -15.90 6.26
C TYR A 124 12.96 -17.24 6.32
N THR A 125 12.46 -18.23 5.58
CA THR A 125 13.20 -19.48 5.30
C THR A 125 13.82 -19.35 3.92
N ILE A 126 15.15 -19.40 3.83
CA ILE A 126 15.89 -19.15 2.60
C ILE A 126 16.68 -20.42 2.25
N PRO A 127 16.53 -20.96 1.02
CA PRO A 127 17.33 -22.09 0.57
C PRO A 127 18.79 -21.64 0.40
N GLN A 128 19.71 -22.42 0.93
CA GLN A 128 21.13 -22.25 0.63
C GLN A 128 21.52 -23.02 -0.63
N ALA A 129 22.70 -22.70 -1.16
CA ALA A 129 23.32 -23.49 -2.21
C ALA A 129 23.38 -24.95 -1.80
N TYR A 130 23.16 -25.84 -2.76
CA TYR A 130 23.25 -27.28 -2.53
C TYR A 130 24.64 -27.62 -2.01
N ASP A 131 24.70 -28.21 -0.82
CA ASP A 131 25.94 -28.68 -0.22
C ASP A 131 25.91 -30.21 -0.19
N PRO A 132 26.71 -30.89 -1.05
CA PRO A 132 26.77 -32.35 -1.11
C PRO A 132 27.21 -32.99 0.21
N SER A 133 27.90 -32.26 1.10
CA SER A 133 28.43 -32.78 2.36
C SER A 133 27.37 -32.99 3.44
N VAL A 134 26.23 -32.29 3.36
CA VAL A 134 25.07 -32.42 4.26
C VAL A 134 23.92 -33.24 3.66
N GLY A 135 24.12 -33.84 2.48
CA GLY A 135 23.19 -34.80 1.90
C GLY A 135 21.85 -34.20 1.43
N GLY A 136 21.78 -32.89 1.18
CA GLY A 136 20.55 -32.24 0.71
C GLY A 136 20.61 -30.71 0.65
N GLN A 137 19.46 -30.10 0.35
CA GLN A 137 19.32 -28.64 0.36
C GLN A 137 19.22 -28.11 1.79
N ALA A 138 20.21 -27.33 2.22
CA ALA A 138 20.18 -26.65 3.51
C ALA A 138 19.29 -25.41 3.46
N PHE A 139 18.69 -25.04 4.59
CA PHE A 139 17.86 -23.84 4.74
C PHE A 139 18.36 -22.99 5.91
N VAL A 140 18.40 -21.68 5.73
CA VAL A 140 18.72 -20.72 6.79
C VAL A 140 17.51 -19.87 7.12
N LYS A 141 17.35 -19.56 8.41
CA LYS A 141 16.35 -18.62 8.89
C LYS A 141 16.96 -17.23 9.01
N ALA A 142 16.36 -16.26 8.32
CA ALA A 142 16.65 -14.85 8.51
C ALA A 142 15.51 -14.18 9.26
N PHE A 143 15.83 -13.19 10.09
CA PHE A 143 14.87 -12.50 10.94
C PHE A 143 14.92 -11.00 10.68
N HIS A 144 13.76 -10.36 10.60
CA HIS A 144 13.66 -8.91 10.52
C HIS A 144 12.51 -8.42 11.40
N ASP A 145 12.81 -7.56 12.36
CA ASP A 145 11.82 -6.99 13.27
C ASP A 145 11.48 -5.58 12.82
N VAL A 146 10.20 -5.34 12.52
CA VAL A 146 9.68 -4.00 12.22
C VAL A 146 9.08 -3.41 13.50
N PRO A 147 9.63 -2.34 14.07
CA PRO A 147 9.02 -1.64 15.20
C PRO A 147 7.63 -1.14 14.82
N VAL A 148 6.64 -1.37 15.69
CA VAL A 148 5.27 -0.92 15.49
C VAL A 148 4.73 -0.22 16.73
N THR A 149 3.85 0.75 16.50
CA THR A 149 3.03 1.36 17.55
C THR A 149 1.61 0.82 17.43
N LEU A 150 0.99 0.53 18.56
CA LEU A 150 -0.39 0.06 18.63
C LEU A 150 -1.31 1.29 18.65
N SER A 151 -2.18 1.44 17.65
CA SER A 151 -3.13 2.55 17.62
C SER A 151 -4.30 2.26 18.58
N GLN A 152 -4.06 2.48 19.87
CA GLN A 152 -5.04 2.07 20.88
C GLN A 152 -6.19 3.08 21.07
N ARG A 153 -5.98 4.35 20.76
CA ARG A 153 -6.97 5.40 21.09
C ARG A 153 -7.84 5.80 19.91
N ASN A 154 -7.30 5.73 18.69
CA ASN A 154 -8.02 6.11 17.47
C ASN A 154 -7.95 4.93 16.50
N PRO A 155 -9.08 4.25 16.22
CA PRO A 155 -9.13 3.25 15.18
C PRO A 155 -8.61 3.81 13.87
N ILE A 156 -7.89 2.99 13.10
CA ILE A 156 -7.46 3.39 11.77
C ILE A 156 -8.72 3.52 10.90
N ALA A 157 -9.06 4.76 10.57
CA ALA A 157 -10.17 5.08 9.66
C ALA A 157 -9.71 4.81 8.23
N VAL A 158 -10.14 3.68 7.68
CA VAL A 158 -10.03 3.41 6.25
C VAL A 158 -10.97 4.39 5.53
N PRO A 159 -10.52 5.12 4.50
CA PRO A 159 -11.37 6.04 3.75
C PRO A 159 -12.55 5.30 3.13
N GLN A 160 -13.75 5.76 3.41
CA GLN A 160 -14.93 5.32 2.67
C GLN A 160 -14.95 6.04 1.33
N LEU A 161 -14.94 5.27 0.24
CA LEU A 161 -15.10 5.81 -1.09
C LEU A 161 -16.55 6.30 -1.25
N GLN A 162 -16.71 7.57 -1.57
CA GLN A 162 -17.99 8.08 -2.04
C GLN A 162 -18.28 7.53 -3.44
N GLU A 163 -19.56 7.38 -3.79
CA GLU A 163 -19.94 7.05 -5.15
C GLU A 163 -19.38 8.10 -6.11
N ALA A 164 -18.71 7.63 -7.16
CA ALA A 164 -18.15 8.52 -8.16
C ALA A 164 -19.26 9.01 -9.09
N ASP A 165 -19.25 10.30 -9.43
CA ASP A 165 -20.19 10.88 -10.41
C ASP A 165 -20.11 10.18 -11.78
N LEU A 166 -18.91 9.70 -12.12
CA LEU A 166 -18.62 8.97 -13.35
C LEU A 166 -17.64 7.82 -13.05
N GLN A 167 -17.96 6.63 -13.57
CA GLN A 167 -17.13 5.43 -13.44
C GLN A 167 -16.71 4.94 -14.82
N PHE A 168 -15.42 4.75 -15.02
CA PHE A 168 -14.84 4.20 -16.24
C PHE A 168 -14.13 2.89 -15.93
N ASN A 169 -14.23 1.92 -16.83
CA ASN A 169 -13.49 0.67 -16.75
C ASN A 169 -12.34 0.74 -17.76
N PHE A 170 -11.13 0.41 -17.33
CA PHE A 170 -9.95 0.38 -18.19
C PHE A 170 -9.47 -1.06 -18.31
N GLU A 171 -9.60 -1.63 -19.52
CA GLU A 171 -9.11 -2.98 -19.83
C GLU A 171 -7.58 -2.98 -20.04
N ASP A 172 -7.01 -1.89 -20.57
CA ASP A 172 -5.57 -1.72 -20.79
C ASP A 172 -4.99 -0.58 -19.94
N LEU A 173 -4.57 -0.92 -18.72
CA LEU A 173 -3.93 0.02 -17.80
C LEU A 173 -2.56 0.51 -18.32
N GLU A 174 -1.83 -0.30 -19.07
CA GLU A 174 -0.53 0.09 -19.64
C GLU A 174 -0.72 1.03 -20.84
N GLY A 175 -1.76 0.82 -21.64
CA GLY A 175 -2.24 1.77 -22.65
C GLY A 175 -2.62 3.11 -22.03
N CYS A 176 -3.40 3.09 -20.95
CA CYS A 176 -3.76 4.30 -20.20
C CYS A 176 -2.50 5.03 -19.69
N ARG A 177 -1.56 4.30 -19.09
CA ARG A 177 -0.28 4.85 -18.61
C ARG A 177 0.52 5.49 -19.74
N ARG A 178 0.69 4.81 -20.87
CA ARG A 178 1.40 5.34 -22.06
C ARG A 178 0.75 6.62 -22.60
N SER A 179 -0.57 6.68 -22.61
CA SER A 179 -1.32 7.88 -23.01
C SER A 179 -1.07 9.03 -22.05
N ILE A 180 -1.12 8.79 -20.72
CA ILE A 180 -0.82 9.80 -19.70
C ILE A 180 0.62 10.31 -19.84
N ASP A 181 1.59 9.42 -20.03
CA ASP A 181 3.00 9.81 -20.19
C ASP A 181 3.21 10.64 -21.46
N THR A 182 2.52 10.30 -22.55
CA THR A 182 2.54 11.07 -23.80
C THR A 182 1.95 12.47 -23.60
N LEU A 183 0.81 12.57 -22.89
CA LEU A 183 0.17 13.83 -22.54
C LEU A 183 1.09 14.69 -21.65
N LYS A 184 1.74 14.09 -20.64
CA LYS A 184 2.72 14.77 -19.78
C LYS A 184 3.87 15.36 -20.59
N ARG A 185 4.42 14.60 -21.55
CA ARG A 185 5.49 15.10 -22.44
C ARG A 185 4.99 16.22 -23.35
N ALA A 186 3.80 16.08 -23.93
CA ALA A 186 3.24 17.06 -24.85
C ALA A 186 2.86 18.39 -24.17
N MET A 187 2.37 18.33 -22.92
CA MET A 187 1.91 19.52 -22.20
C MET A 187 2.96 20.12 -21.25
N GLY A 188 4.08 19.43 -21.00
CA GLY A 188 5.14 19.90 -20.11
C GLY A 188 4.62 20.25 -18.72
N ASN A 189 5.08 21.38 -18.15
CA ASN A 189 4.70 21.85 -16.80
C ASN A 189 3.25 22.39 -16.70
N LYS A 190 2.44 22.36 -17.78
CA LYS A 190 1.04 22.83 -17.73
C LYS A 190 0.10 21.84 -17.01
N LEU A 191 0.56 20.63 -16.73
CA LEU A 191 -0.19 19.55 -16.07
C LEU A 191 -0.18 19.61 -14.54
N ASP A 192 0.64 20.46 -13.93
CA ASP A 192 0.71 20.62 -12.46
C ASP A 192 -0.63 21.07 -11.83
N LYS A 193 -1.60 21.48 -12.65
CA LYS A 193 -2.95 21.87 -12.25
C LYS A 193 -4.01 20.75 -12.33
N CYS A 194 -3.70 19.60 -12.92
CA CYS A 194 -4.63 18.48 -13.02
C CYS A 194 -4.22 17.36 -12.07
N LYS A 195 -4.97 17.18 -10.98
CA LYS A 195 -4.80 16.01 -10.11
C LYS A 195 -5.60 14.85 -10.68
N LEU A 196 -4.90 13.87 -11.25
CA LEU A 196 -5.48 12.61 -11.71
C LEU A 196 -5.30 11.57 -10.60
N ARG A 197 -6.38 11.24 -9.88
CA ARG A 197 -6.36 10.18 -8.86
C ARG A 197 -6.77 8.89 -9.54
N VAL A 198 -6.01 7.82 -9.37
CA VAL A 198 -6.29 6.50 -9.94
C VAL A 198 -6.35 5.51 -8.77
N SER A 199 -7.44 4.77 -8.58
CA SER A 199 -7.57 3.80 -7.50
C SER A 199 -8.18 2.50 -8.00
N PRO A 200 -7.46 1.38 -7.95
CA PRO A 200 -8.02 0.09 -8.32
C PRO A 200 -8.98 -0.42 -7.26
N SER A 201 -10.10 -1.02 -7.67
CA SER A 201 -11.00 -1.81 -6.85
C SER A 201 -11.32 -3.14 -7.55
N VAL A 202 -11.37 -4.24 -6.79
CA VAL A 202 -11.79 -5.55 -7.32
C VAL A 202 -13.25 -5.73 -6.97
N VAL A 203 -14.09 -6.08 -7.94
CA VAL A 203 -15.45 -6.55 -7.65
C VAL A 203 -15.51 -8.00 -8.12
N GLY A 204 -15.60 -8.91 -7.15
CA GLY A 204 -15.88 -10.31 -7.43
C GLY A 204 -17.36 -10.46 -7.78
N GLU A 205 -17.61 -10.92 -8.99
CA GLU A 205 -18.53 -12.01 -9.35
C GLU A 205 -18.24 -12.35 -10.82
N ASP A 206 -17.69 -13.55 -11.05
CA ASP A 206 -17.47 -14.21 -12.35
C ASP A 206 -16.56 -13.58 -13.42
N GLY A 207 -15.62 -12.71 -13.05
CA GLY A 207 -14.53 -12.34 -13.97
C GLY A 207 -13.49 -11.45 -13.32
N GLU A 208 -12.21 -11.80 -13.49
CA GLU A 208 -11.04 -11.02 -13.04
C GLU A 208 -11.01 -9.64 -13.71
N THR A 209 -11.80 -8.69 -13.22
CA THR A 209 -11.78 -7.30 -13.68
C THR A 209 -11.32 -6.40 -12.54
N VAL A 210 -10.15 -5.80 -12.74
CA VAL A 210 -9.63 -4.73 -11.89
C VAL A 210 -10.34 -3.44 -12.30
N LYS A 211 -11.32 -2.99 -11.51
CA LYS A 211 -11.94 -1.67 -11.70
C LYS A 211 -10.92 -0.62 -11.31
N VAL A 212 -10.87 0.51 -12.00
CA VAL A 212 -9.95 1.61 -11.69
C VAL A 212 -10.74 2.90 -11.70
N SER A 213 -10.96 3.52 -10.54
CA SER A 213 -11.60 4.82 -10.44
C SER A 213 -10.59 5.92 -10.76
N VAL A 214 -10.95 6.81 -11.69
CA VAL A 214 -10.14 7.98 -12.04
C VAL A 214 -10.91 9.25 -11.71
N SER A 215 -10.46 10.03 -10.74
CA SER A 215 -11.02 11.36 -10.47
C SER A 215 -10.05 12.44 -10.93
N ALA A 216 -10.49 13.30 -11.84
CA ALA A 216 -9.76 14.48 -12.28
C ALA A 216 -10.43 15.73 -11.70
N SER A 217 -9.72 16.50 -10.88
CA SER A 217 -10.16 17.83 -10.47
C SER A 217 -9.30 18.90 -11.14
N VAL A 218 -9.96 19.89 -11.71
CA VAL A 218 -9.34 21.10 -12.28
C VAL A 218 -9.79 22.27 -11.42
N SER A 219 -8.86 22.92 -10.74
CA SER A 219 -9.15 24.23 -10.16
C SER A 219 -9.23 25.25 -11.30
N ILE A 220 -10.43 25.45 -11.86
CA ILE A 220 -10.66 26.54 -12.81
C ILE A 220 -10.67 27.83 -12.00
N THR A 221 -9.49 28.43 -11.82
CA THR A 221 -9.44 29.88 -11.56
C THR A 221 -9.76 30.54 -12.89
N ALA A 222 -11.04 30.79 -13.13
CA ALA A 222 -11.47 31.69 -14.19
C ALA A 222 -10.98 33.09 -13.79
N SER A 223 -9.82 33.50 -14.29
CA SER A 223 -9.50 34.92 -14.33
C SER A 223 -10.48 35.55 -15.31
N LEU A 224 -11.58 36.08 -14.79
CA LEU A 224 -12.46 36.99 -15.53
C LEU A 224 -11.57 38.08 -16.15
N PRO A 225 -11.65 38.36 -17.46
CA PRO A 225 -11.02 39.53 -18.01
C PRO A 225 -11.63 40.75 -17.31
N SER A 226 -10.78 41.56 -16.69
CA SER A 226 -11.16 42.84 -16.11
C SER A 226 -11.98 43.64 -17.14
N PRO A 227 -13.12 44.24 -16.77
CA PRO A 227 -13.89 45.05 -17.71
C PRO A 227 -12.99 46.18 -18.20
N GLY A 228 -12.71 46.18 -19.50
CA GLY A 228 -11.94 47.21 -20.16
C GLY A 228 -12.57 48.58 -19.89
N ARG A 229 -11.73 49.53 -19.48
CA ARG A 229 -12.10 50.93 -19.37
C ARG A 229 -12.71 51.40 -20.69
N GLY A 230 -13.85 52.07 -20.58
CA GLY A 230 -14.60 52.59 -21.71
C GLY A 230 -13.77 53.53 -22.59
N CYS A 231 -13.97 53.39 -23.89
CA CYS A 231 -13.79 54.48 -24.83
C CYS A 231 -15.14 55.18 -24.96
N SER A 232 -15.24 56.39 -24.40
CA SER A 232 -16.23 57.38 -24.79
C SER A 232 -15.79 58.06 -26.10
N PHE A 233 -16.79 58.39 -26.92
CA PHE A 233 -16.71 59.01 -28.25
C PHE A 233 -15.72 60.18 -28.37
#